data_AF-A0A2H0DP08-F1
#
_entry.id   AF-A0A2H0DP08-F1
#
_cell.length_a   1.000
_cell.length_b   1.000
_cell.length_c   1.000
_cell.angle_alpha   90.00
_cell.angle_beta   90.00
_cell.angle_gamma   90.00
#
_symmetry.space_group_name_H-M   'P 1'
#
loop_
_entity.id
_entity.type
_entity.pdbx_description
1 polymer ?
#
loop_
_entity_poly.entity_id
_entity_poly.type
_entity_poly.pdbx_seq_one_letter_code
_entity_poly.pdbx_strand_id
1 'polypeptide(L)'
;MGYELFRRSLFLAAGLACAASAAQAQMNPGEGLFGRGAKPAFAPAEELPPEAKKVVEEFEGRARKIRAKAESEIDKLRDEALAIRGQVRRLNRVQPDPGVLRAGENDIGKSFYFEVLGDVKGSLWGTDTYTTDSTLASAAVHAGVLKPGEKGVVKVTIMPGEPSYQGSTRNGVSSSPWGAWKCSFSVEKYAP
;
A
#
# COMPACT_ATOMS: atom_id res chain seq x y z
N MET A 1 0.26 1.42 30.59
CA MET A 1 1.04 0.21 30.97
C MET A 1 0.23 -1.06 30.65
N GLY A 2 0.10 -1.45 29.38
CA GLY A 2 -0.75 -2.60 29.02
C GLY A 2 -0.40 -3.33 27.71
N TYR A 3 0.57 -2.81 26.93
CA TYR A 3 0.87 -3.30 25.58
C TYR A 3 2.11 -4.20 25.50
N GLU A 4 2.83 -4.41 26.61
CA GLU A 4 4.02 -5.27 26.68
C GLU A 4 3.74 -6.72 27.12
N LEU A 5 2.60 -6.97 27.81
CA LEU A 5 2.28 -8.29 28.33
C LEU A 5 1.69 -9.24 27.27
N PHE A 6 1.16 -8.71 26.16
CA PHE A 6 0.57 -9.54 25.10
C PHE A 6 1.62 -10.13 24.14
N ARG A 7 2.80 -9.51 24.03
CA ARG A 7 3.89 -9.99 23.17
C ARG A 7 4.70 -11.14 23.77
N ARG A 8 4.66 -11.33 25.09
CA ARG A 8 5.36 -12.44 25.77
C ARG A 8 4.59 -13.76 25.75
N SER A 9 3.26 -13.73 25.56
CA SER A 9 2.45 -14.95 25.56
C SER A 9 2.41 -15.67 24.21
N LEU A 10 2.77 -14.99 23.11
CA LEU A 10 2.79 -15.58 21.76
C LEU A 10 4.06 -16.40 21.47
N PHE A 11 5.14 -16.17 22.23
CA PHE A 11 6.40 -16.91 22.05
C PHE A 11 6.47 -18.26 22.78
N LEU A 12 5.52 -18.57 23.67
CA LEU A 12 5.51 -19.86 24.38
C LEU A 12 4.76 -20.98 23.64
N ALA A 13 3.96 -20.65 22.61
CA ALA A 13 3.14 -21.64 21.90
C ALA A 13 3.73 -22.13 20.55
N ALA A 14 4.80 -21.50 20.06
CA ALA A 14 5.51 -21.91 18.84
C ALA A 14 6.70 -22.87 19.08
N GLY A 15 7.03 -23.16 20.34
CA GLY A 15 8.19 -23.99 20.72
C GLY A 15 7.99 -25.50 20.71
N LEU A 16 6.78 -26.02 20.44
CA LEU A 16 6.47 -27.45 20.59
C LEU A 16 6.18 -28.22 19.28
N ALA A 17 6.33 -27.58 18.12
CA ALA A 17 6.16 -28.24 16.82
C ALA A 17 7.48 -28.47 16.04
N CYS A 18 8.64 -28.12 16.61
CA CYS A 18 9.94 -28.30 15.96
C CYS A 18 10.88 -29.14 16.83
N ALA A 19 10.50 -30.39 17.10
CA ALA A 19 11.36 -31.34 17.82
C ALA A 19 11.43 -32.73 17.14
N ALA A 20 11.21 -32.79 15.83
CA ALA A 20 11.31 -34.05 15.06
C ALA A 20 12.27 -33.98 13.85
N SER A 21 12.95 -32.86 13.59
CA SER A 21 13.87 -32.77 12.44
C SER A 21 15.08 -31.88 12.74
N ALA A 22 15.94 -32.32 13.66
CA ALA A 22 17.25 -31.70 13.90
C ALA A 22 18.27 -32.70 14.48
N ALA A 23 18.25 -33.95 14.01
CA ALA A 23 19.22 -34.98 14.42
C ALA A 23 20.48 -35.06 13.54
N GLN A 24 20.69 -34.15 12.59
CA GLN A 24 21.87 -34.13 11.73
C GLN A 24 22.53 -32.74 11.72
N ALA A 25 23.35 -32.46 12.74
CA ALA A 25 24.38 -31.43 12.63
C ALA A 25 25.59 -31.83 13.48
N GLN A 26 26.63 -32.26 12.76
CA GLN A 26 27.98 -32.56 13.25
C GLN A 26 28.55 -31.37 14.04
N MET A 27 29.00 -31.59 15.28
CA MET A 27 29.89 -30.68 15.98
C MET A 27 31.28 -31.32 16.04
N ASN A 28 32.24 -30.65 15.39
CA ASN A 28 33.68 -30.95 15.42
C ASN A 28 34.28 -30.72 16.82
N PRO A 29 35.41 -31.38 17.14
CA PRO A 29 35.94 -31.47 18.49
C PRO A 29 36.80 -30.26 18.83
N GLY A 30 36.40 -29.54 19.89
CA GLY A 30 37.20 -28.54 20.57
C GLY A 30 37.10 -28.79 22.07
N GLU A 31 38.14 -29.39 22.64
CA GLU A 31 38.27 -29.73 24.04
C GLU A 31 38.24 -28.49 24.94
N GLY A 32 37.57 -28.60 26.09
CA GLY A 32 37.44 -27.50 27.05
C GLY A 32 36.85 -27.93 28.39
N LEU A 33 37.63 -28.72 29.15
CA LEU A 33 37.80 -28.57 30.61
C LEU A 33 36.54 -28.34 31.47
N PHE A 34 35.63 -29.30 31.63
CA PHE A 34 34.81 -29.39 32.86
C PHE A 34 34.51 -30.87 33.19
N GLY A 35 34.48 -31.15 34.50
CA GLY A 35 34.67 -32.46 35.11
C GLY A 35 33.75 -33.59 34.62
N ARG A 36 34.24 -34.82 34.82
CA ARG A 36 33.49 -36.08 34.72
C ARG A 36 32.30 -36.09 35.67
N GLY A 37 31.20 -35.46 35.26
CA GLY A 37 29.86 -35.73 35.78
C GLY A 37 29.20 -36.72 34.84
N ALA A 38 28.81 -37.90 35.34
CA ALA A 38 28.01 -38.85 34.58
C ALA A 38 26.80 -38.11 33.97
N LYS A 39 26.61 -38.19 32.65
CA LYS A 39 25.36 -37.77 32.03
C LYS A 39 24.24 -38.56 32.73
N PRO A 40 23.25 -37.90 33.37
CA PRO A 40 22.12 -38.64 33.90
C PRO A 40 21.46 -39.34 32.73
N ALA A 41 21.34 -40.67 32.81
CA ALA A 41 20.57 -41.44 31.87
C ALA A 41 19.15 -40.87 31.89
N PHE A 42 18.75 -40.19 30.81
CA PHE A 42 17.36 -39.83 30.60
C PHE A 42 16.60 -41.16 30.60
N ALA A 43 15.73 -41.37 31.59
CA ALA A 43 14.87 -42.55 31.62
C ALA A 43 14.15 -42.67 30.27
N PRO A 44 13.94 -43.89 29.74
CA PRO A 44 13.17 -44.06 28.50
C PRO A 44 11.85 -43.34 28.68
N ALA A 45 11.45 -42.55 27.69
CA ALA A 45 10.22 -41.76 27.72
C ALA A 45 9.07 -42.66 28.17
N GLU A 46 8.66 -42.51 29.43
CA GLU A 46 7.63 -43.32 30.04
C GLU A 46 6.37 -43.09 29.21
N GLU A 47 5.96 -44.10 28.45
CA GLU A 47 4.80 -43.98 27.58
C GLU A 47 3.61 -43.58 28.45
N LEU A 48 3.03 -42.42 28.13
CA LEU A 48 1.91 -41.86 28.88
C LEU A 48 0.86 -42.95 29.14
N PRO A 49 0.37 -43.10 30.39
CA PRO A 49 -0.67 -44.08 30.69
C PRO A 49 -1.88 -43.85 29.76
N PRO A 50 -2.61 -44.91 29.38
CA PRO A 50 -3.66 -44.84 28.35
C PRO A 50 -4.76 -43.82 28.69
N GLU A 51 -4.98 -43.55 29.97
CA GLU A 51 -5.90 -42.53 30.46
C GLU A 51 -5.39 -41.10 30.21
N ALA A 52 -4.08 -40.86 30.37
CA ALA A 52 -3.46 -39.57 30.08
C ALA A 52 -3.45 -39.29 28.56
N LYS A 53 -3.27 -40.31 27.71
CA LYS A 53 -3.33 -40.17 26.24
C LYS A 53 -4.71 -39.66 25.77
N LYS A 54 -5.81 -40.17 26.36
CA LYS A 54 -7.17 -39.71 26.03
C LYS A 54 -7.43 -38.25 26.40
N VAL A 55 -6.96 -37.84 27.57
CA VAL A 55 -7.09 -36.46 28.04
C VAL A 55 -6.30 -35.49 27.14
N VAL A 56 -5.09 -35.88 26.74
CA VAL A 56 -4.28 -35.11 25.79
C VAL A 56 -4.99 -34.98 24.44
N GLU A 57 -5.55 -36.07 23.90
CA GLU A 57 -6.27 -36.04 22.63
C GLU A 57 -7.51 -35.12 22.68
N GLU A 58 -8.22 -35.12 23.81
CA GLU A 58 -9.35 -34.20 24.03
C GLU A 58 -8.89 -32.74 24.08
N PHE A 59 -7.83 -32.43 24.83
CA PHE A 59 -7.26 -31.08 24.90
C PHE A 59 -6.75 -30.61 23.54
N GLU A 60 -6.07 -31.47 22.79
CA GLU A 60 -5.64 -31.19 21.43
C GLU A 60 -6.83 -30.99 20.48
N GLY A 61 -7.90 -31.78 20.65
CA GLY A 61 -9.16 -31.61 19.92
C GLY A 61 -9.83 -30.26 20.19
N ARG A 62 -9.88 -29.84 21.46
CA ARG A 62 -10.40 -28.52 21.86
C ARG A 62 -9.49 -27.39 21.35
N ALA A 63 -8.17 -27.55 21.45
CA ALA A 63 -7.19 -26.59 20.94
C ALA A 63 -7.30 -26.43 19.41
N ARG A 64 -7.50 -27.53 18.66
CA ARG A 64 -7.76 -27.50 17.22
C ARG A 64 -9.02 -26.71 16.88
N LYS A 65 -10.12 -26.93 17.61
CA LYS A 65 -11.37 -26.18 17.40
C LYS A 65 -11.21 -24.68 17.66
N ILE A 66 -10.50 -24.30 18.72
CA ILE A 66 -10.24 -22.89 19.04
C ILE A 66 -9.37 -22.24 17.95
N ARG A 67 -8.31 -22.92 17.51
CA ARG A 67 -7.43 -22.43 16.43
C ARG A 67 -8.18 -22.29 15.11
N ALA A 68 -8.92 -23.31 14.69
CA ALA A 68 -9.70 -23.26 13.46
C ALA A 68 -10.74 -22.12 13.47
N LYS A 69 -11.39 -21.90 14.62
CA LYS A 69 -12.33 -20.78 14.76
C LYS A 69 -11.62 -19.44 14.64
N ALA A 70 -10.51 -19.26 15.34
CA ALA A 70 -9.69 -18.04 15.29
C ALA A 70 -9.15 -17.77 13.87
N GLU A 71 -8.66 -18.80 13.18
CA GLU A 71 -8.18 -18.71 11.79
C GLU A 71 -9.32 -18.29 10.85
N SER A 72 -10.51 -18.89 10.97
CA SER A 72 -11.65 -18.50 10.13
C SER A 72 -12.08 -17.05 10.31
N GLU A 73 -11.91 -16.52 11.52
CA GLU A 73 -12.29 -15.16 11.86
C GLU A 73 -11.24 -14.16 11.38
N ILE A 74 -9.96 -14.53 11.45
CA ILE A 74 -8.84 -13.80 10.84
C ILE A 74 -8.99 -13.76 9.31
N ASP A 75 -9.40 -14.84 8.66
CA ASP A 75 -9.57 -14.88 7.20
C ASP A 75 -10.67 -13.93 6.72
N LYS A 76 -11.81 -13.87 7.43
CA LYS A 76 -12.87 -12.89 7.14
C LYS A 76 -12.36 -11.45 7.25
N LEU A 77 -11.65 -11.14 8.34
CA LEU A 77 -11.06 -9.81 8.54
C LEU A 77 -10.01 -9.48 7.48
N ARG A 78 -9.26 -10.48 6.99
CA ARG A 78 -8.29 -10.32 5.92
C ARG A 78 -8.97 -10.00 4.59
N ASP A 79 -10.05 -10.68 4.26
CA ASP A 79 -10.84 -10.42 3.05
C ASP A 79 -11.48 -9.02 3.08
N GLU A 80 -12.03 -8.63 4.23
CA GLU A 80 -12.52 -7.26 4.45
C GLU A 80 -11.41 -6.22 4.31
N ALA A 81 -10.24 -6.46 4.91
CA ALA A 81 -9.09 -5.57 4.79
C ALA A 81 -8.57 -5.47 3.35
N LEU A 82 -8.62 -6.55 2.57
CA LEU A 82 -8.27 -6.54 1.15
C LEU A 82 -9.30 -5.75 0.32
N ALA A 83 -10.59 -5.91 0.60
CA ALA A 83 -11.66 -5.15 -0.05
C ALA A 83 -11.53 -3.65 0.25
N ILE A 84 -11.31 -3.28 1.51
CA ILE A 84 -11.05 -1.90 1.94
C ILE A 84 -9.79 -1.36 1.26
N ARG A 85 -8.68 -2.12 1.21
CA ARG A 85 -7.46 -1.71 0.52
C ARG A 85 -7.70 -1.47 -0.98
N GLY A 86 -8.50 -2.30 -1.62
CA GLY A 86 -8.93 -2.11 -3.02
C GLY A 86 -9.71 -0.82 -3.20
N GLN A 87 -10.66 -0.55 -2.29
CA GLN A 87 -11.43 0.69 -2.24
C GLN A 87 -10.53 1.91 -2.03
N VAL A 88 -9.63 1.87 -1.06
CA VAL A 88 -8.66 2.95 -0.78
C VAL A 88 -7.73 3.15 -1.97
N ARG A 89 -7.30 2.12 -2.71
CA ARG A 89 -6.54 2.32 -3.95
C ARG A 89 -7.33 3.02 -5.05
N ARG A 90 -8.66 2.82 -5.10
CA ARG A 90 -9.53 3.54 -6.04
C ARG A 90 -9.68 5.00 -5.61
N LEU A 91 -9.85 5.25 -4.31
CA LEU A 91 -10.08 6.58 -3.74
C LEU A 91 -8.78 7.41 -3.63
N ASN A 92 -7.65 6.79 -3.31
CA ASN A 92 -6.34 7.41 -3.13
C ASN A 92 -5.58 7.61 -4.47
N ARG A 93 -6.29 7.60 -5.60
CA ARG A 93 -5.74 8.09 -6.88
C ARG A 93 -5.64 9.61 -6.91
N VAL A 94 -6.45 10.28 -6.10
CA VAL A 94 -6.52 11.73 -6.00
C VAL A 94 -5.35 12.23 -5.18
N GLN A 95 -4.39 12.83 -5.86
CA GLN A 95 -3.22 13.48 -5.28
C GLN A 95 -3.55 14.95 -4.97
N PRO A 96 -2.86 15.59 -4.02
CA PRO A 96 -2.97 17.04 -3.84
C PRO A 96 -2.44 17.78 -5.06
N ASP A 97 -2.90 19.02 -5.28
CA ASP A 97 -2.44 19.88 -6.36
C ASP A 97 -0.90 20.01 -6.39
N PRO A 98 -0.21 19.58 -7.47
CA PRO A 98 1.23 19.75 -7.63
C PRO A 98 1.60 21.19 -8.02
N GLY A 99 0.62 22.06 -8.31
CA GLY A 99 0.79 23.41 -8.85
C GLY A 99 1.13 23.37 -10.34
N VAL A 100 2.29 22.79 -10.69
CA VAL A 100 2.74 22.60 -12.09
C VAL A 100 2.98 21.13 -12.36
N LEU A 101 2.46 20.65 -13.50
CA LEU A 101 2.58 19.26 -13.91
C LEU A 101 3.96 18.99 -14.51
N ARG A 102 4.97 18.71 -13.66
CA ARG A 102 6.32 18.29 -14.10
C ARG A 102 6.35 16.86 -14.68
N ALA A 103 5.34 16.48 -15.45
CA ALA A 103 5.26 15.21 -16.14
C ALA A 103 6.25 15.20 -17.33
N GLY A 104 6.94 14.07 -17.49
CA GLY A 104 7.90 13.86 -18.57
C GLY A 104 7.38 12.91 -19.65
N GLU A 105 8.23 12.64 -20.63
CA GLU A 105 7.90 11.74 -21.76
C GLU A 105 7.52 10.33 -21.32
N ASN A 106 8.06 9.86 -20.19
CA ASN A 106 7.73 8.55 -19.59
C ASN A 106 6.31 8.46 -19.04
N ASP A 107 5.59 9.58 -18.93
CA ASP A 107 4.24 9.66 -18.39
C ASP A 107 3.17 9.82 -19.47
N ILE A 108 3.57 9.91 -20.74
CA ILE A 108 2.64 9.98 -21.88
C ILE A 108 1.67 8.77 -21.86
N GLY A 109 0.37 9.06 -21.93
CA GLY A 109 -0.71 8.08 -21.85
C GLY A 109 -1.18 7.76 -20.43
N LYS A 110 -0.52 8.26 -19.39
CA LYS A 110 -0.97 8.09 -18.00
C LYS A 110 -2.00 9.16 -17.62
N SER A 111 -3.02 8.73 -16.87
CA SER A 111 -3.98 9.63 -16.24
C SER A 111 -3.72 9.74 -14.75
N PHE A 112 -3.65 10.97 -14.27
CA PHE A 112 -3.53 11.34 -12.87
C PHE A 112 -4.80 12.02 -12.40
N TYR A 113 -5.07 11.95 -11.10
CA TYR A 113 -6.22 12.61 -10.49
C TYR A 113 -5.67 13.57 -9.45
N PHE A 114 -6.07 14.83 -9.51
CA PHE A 114 -5.61 15.85 -8.59
C PHE A 114 -6.79 16.56 -7.95
N GLU A 115 -6.74 16.77 -6.64
CA GLU A 115 -7.64 17.68 -5.95
C GLU A 115 -7.07 19.09 -6.01
N VAL A 116 -7.74 19.96 -6.75
CA VAL A 116 -7.25 21.30 -7.09
C VAL A 116 -8.29 22.34 -6.67
N LEU A 117 -7.80 23.49 -6.20
CA LEU A 117 -8.62 24.68 -6.01
C LEU A 117 -8.51 25.53 -7.27
N GLY A 118 -9.63 25.81 -7.95
CA GLY A 118 -9.62 26.65 -9.14
C GLY A 118 -9.08 28.05 -8.83
N ASP A 119 -8.03 28.46 -9.53
CA ASP A 119 -7.46 29.81 -9.44
C ASP A 119 -7.25 30.35 -10.86
N VAL A 120 -7.45 31.65 -11.04
CA VAL A 120 -7.22 32.35 -12.31
C VAL A 120 -5.77 32.84 -12.44
N LYS A 121 -4.98 32.71 -11.37
CA LYS A 121 -3.56 33.08 -11.35
C LYS A 121 -2.69 31.95 -11.88
N GLY A 122 -1.61 32.33 -12.56
CA GLY A 122 -0.59 31.42 -13.06
C GLY A 122 -0.32 31.62 -14.54
N SER A 123 0.75 31.00 -15.01
CA SER A 123 1.05 30.94 -16.44
C SER A 123 0.33 29.74 -17.05
N LEU A 124 -0.29 29.98 -18.20
CA LEU A 124 -1.07 28.98 -18.94
C LEU A 124 -0.77 29.13 -20.43
N TRP A 125 -0.46 28.01 -21.09
CA TRP A 125 -0.18 27.97 -22.51
C TRP A 125 -1.04 26.92 -23.21
N GLY A 126 -1.67 27.30 -24.32
CA GLY A 126 -2.55 26.42 -25.09
C GLY A 126 -4.01 26.44 -24.68
N THR A 127 -4.83 25.67 -25.41
CA THR A 127 -6.28 25.61 -25.29
C THR A 127 -6.71 24.17 -25.46
N ASP A 128 -7.41 23.61 -24.47
CA ASP A 128 -7.81 22.20 -24.36
C ASP A 128 -6.63 21.22 -24.20
N THR A 129 -5.56 21.45 -24.96
CA THR A 129 -4.22 20.89 -24.77
C THR A 129 -3.30 21.96 -24.18
N TYR A 130 -2.72 21.68 -23.00
CA TYR A 130 -1.83 22.58 -22.29
C TYR A 130 -0.41 22.03 -22.22
N THR A 131 0.60 22.92 -22.18
CA THR A 131 1.99 22.51 -21.95
C THR A 131 2.20 22.10 -20.50
N THR A 132 3.08 21.13 -20.24
CA THR A 132 3.35 20.61 -18.88
C THR A 132 3.82 21.65 -17.85
N ASP A 133 4.41 22.76 -18.29
CA ASP A 133 4.80 23.86 -17.40
C ASP A 133 3.63 24.78 -16.98
N SER A 134 2.43 24.60 -17.55
CA SER A 134 1.22 25.34 -17.17
C SER A 134 0.76 25.06 -15.74
N THR A 135 0.15 26.07 -15.11
CA THR A 135 -0.41 25.96 -13.76
C THR A 135 -1.73 25.19 -13.80
N LEU A 136 -1.83 24.06 -13.09
CA LEU A 136 -2.96 23.14 -13.18
C LEU A 136 -4.28 23.79 -12.75
N ALA A 137 -4.27 24.59 -11.68
CA ALA A 137 -5.43 25.33 -11.21
C ALA A 137 -6.02 26.25 -12.30
N SER A 138 -5.17 27.00 -12.99
CA SER A 138 -5.58 27.88 -14.09
C SER A 138 -6.07 27.11 -15.31
N ALA A 139 -5.43 25.98 -15.64
CA ALA A 139 -5.84 25.11 -16.73
C ALA A 139 -7.23 24.49 -16.47
N ALA A 140 -7.51 24.07 -15.23
CA ALA A 140 -8.80 23.52 -14.84
C ALA A 140 -9.93 24.55 -14.95
N VAL A 141 -9.67 25.81 -14.56
CA VAL A 141 -10.64 26.90 -14.73
C VAL A 141 -10.80 27.26 -16.21
N HIS A 142 -9.71 27.39 -16.95
CA HIS A 142 -9.74 27.70 -18.38
C HIS A 142 -10.53 26.65 -19.18
N ALA A 143 -10.33 25.36 -18.89
CA ALA A 143 -11.09 24.25 -19.47
C ALA A 143 -12.57 24.22 -19.03
N GLY A 144 -12.97 25.02 -18.03
CA GLY A 144 -14.32 25.05 -17.50
C GLY A 144 -14.67 23.88 -16.59
N VAL A 145 -13.66 23.15 -16.11
CA VAL A 145 -13.82 21.99 -15.23
C VAL A 145 -14.14 22.44 -13.80
N LEU A 146 -13.48 23.50 -13.33
CA LEU A 146 -13.68 24.13 -12.02
C LEU A 146 -13.99 25.61 -12.18
N LYS A 147 -14.71 26.20 -11.21
CA LYS A 147 -14.84 27.66 -11.10
C LYS A 147 -13.71 28.24 -10.23
N PRO A 148 -13.39 29.54 -10.37
CA PRO A 148 -12.48 30.22 -9.44
C PRO A 148 -12.97 30.08 -8.00
N GLY A 149 -12.10 29.62 -7.10
CA GLY A 149 -12.41 29.35 -5.69
C GLY A 149 -13.13 28.02 -5.42
N GLU A 150 -13.45 27.23 -6.44
CA GLU A 150 -14.07 25.91 -6.28
C GLU A 150 -13.01 24.83 -6.09
N LYS A 151 -13.18 23.99 -5.06
CA LYS A 151 -12.33 22.82 -4.84
C LYS A 151 -12.97 21.61 -5.49
N GLY A 152 -12.23 20.89 -6.32
CA GLY A 152 -12.73 19.67 -6.96
C GLY A 152 -11.62 18.76 -7.46
N VAL A 153 -12.01 17.54 -7.83
CA VAL A 153 -11.09 16.55 -8.40
C VAL A 153 -11.10 16.68 -9.92
N VAL A 154 -9.91 16.82 -10.49
CA VAL A 154 -9.69 16.87 -11.94
C VAL A 154 -8.92 15.65 -12.40
N LYS A 155 -9.28 15.13 -13.58
CA LYS A 155 -8.53 14.07 -14.24
C LYS A 155 -7.60 14.72 -15.25
N VAL A 156 -6.31 14.48 -15.10
CA VAL A 156 -5.26 14.99 -15.99
C VAL A 156 -4.73 13.83 -16.81
N THR A 157 -4.74 13.95 -18.14
CA THR A 157 -4.14 12.94 -19.02
C THR A 157 -2.91 13.54 -19.69
N ILE A 158 -1.76 12.89 -19.53
CA ILE A 158 -0.53 13.32 -20.20
C ILE A 158 -0.52 12.79 -21.62
N MET A 159 -0.20 13.66 -22.57
CA MET A 159 -0.22 13.43 -24.00
C MET A 159 1.14 13.81 -24.60
N PRO A 160 1.47 13.32 -25.81
CA PRO A 160 2.64 13.83 -26.53
C PRO A 160 2.50 15.35 -26.75
N GLY A 161 3.64 16.03 -26.80
CA GLY A 161 3.69 17.46 -27.11
C GLY A 161 3.21 17.77 -28.52
N GLU A 162 2.70 18.99 -28.72
CA GLU A 162 2.26 19.48 -30.03
C GLU A 162 3.31 20.45 -30.61
N PRO A 163 3.36 20.61 -31.94
CA PRO A 163 4.29 21.54 -32.60
C PRO A 163 3.93 23.01 -32.39
N SER A 164 2.68 23.31 -32.05
CA SER A 164 2.21 24.65 -31.70
C SER A 164 0.96 24.57 -30.82
N TYR A 165 0.78 25.57 -29.97
CA TYR A 165 -0.34 25.69 -29.06
C TYR A 165 -1.03 27.03 -29.29
N GLN A 166 -2.36 27.00 -29.45
CA GLN A 166 -3.16 28.21 -29.60
C GLN A 166 -3.56 28.75 -28.23
N GLY A 167 -3.25 30.03 -27.97
CA GLY A 167 -3.75 30.75 -26.81
C GLY A 167 -5.18 31.21 -27.02
N SER A 168 -6.00 31.18 -25.97
CA SER A 168 -7.36 31.73 -25.97
C SER A 168 -7.73 32.29 -24.61
N THR A 169 -8.91 32.91 -24.49
CA THR A 169 -9.44 33.35 -23.20
C THR A 169 -10.78 32.69 -22.96
N ARG A 170 -10.87 31.87 -21.90
CA ARG A 170 -12.07 31.12 -21.52
C ARG A 170 -12.26 31.19 -20.01
N ASN A 171 -13.52 31.29 -19.57
CA ASN A 171 -13.90 31.26 -18.15
C ASN A 171 -13.16 32.28 -17.27
N GLY A 172 -12.77 33.44 -17.83
CA GLY A 172 -12.05 34.49 -17.11
C GLY A 172 -10.53 34.26 -16.96
N VAL A 173 -9.99 33.20 -17.59
CA VAL A 173 -8.55 32.91 -17.66
C VAL A 173 -8.07 33.11 -19.09
N SER A 174 -6.91 33.72 -19.26
CA SER A 174 -6.26 33.89 -20.58
C SER A 174 -5.04 32.97 -20.67
N SER A 175 -4.98 32.15 -21.70
CA SER A 175 -3.79 31.38 -22.07
C SER A 175 -3.02 32.04 -23.20
N SER A 176 -1.71 31.86 -23.19
CA SER A 176 -0.81 32.36 -24.24
C SER A 176 -0.56 31.29 -25.30
N PRO A 177 -0.35 31.68 -26.57
CA PRO A 177 0.14 30.74 -27.57
C PRO A 177 1.58 30.33 -27.26
N TRP A 178 1.95 29.13 -27.69
CA TRP A 178 3.31 28.61 -27.54
C TRP A 178 3.76 27.80 -28.77
N GLY A 179 5.07 27.65 -28.92
CA GLY A 179 5.67 26.82 -29.97
C GLY A 179 5.73 25.34 -29.58
N ALA A 180 6.59 24.59 -30.26
CA ALA A 180 6.74 23.16 -30.01
C ALA A 180 7.17 22.86 -28.58
N TRP A 181 6.51 21.90 -27.94
CA TRP A 181 6.84 21.43 -26.60
C TRP A 181 6.93 19.90 -26.56
N LYS A 182 7.53 19.35 -25.50
CA LYS A 182 7.82 17.90 -25.41
C LYS A 182 6.61 17.08 -24.98
N CYS A 183 5.83 17.60 -24.02
CA CYS A 183 4.70 16.89 -23.42
C CYS A 183 3.54 17.83 -23.18
N SER A 184 2.34 17.37 -23.47
CA SER A 184 1.11 18.09 -23.21
C SER A 184 0.32 17.43 -22.09
N PHE A 185 -0.66 18.13 -21.56
CA PHE A 185 -1.72 17.51 -20.78
C PHE A 185 -3.08 18.08 -21.16
N SER A 186 -4.11 17.25 -21.01
CA SER A 186 -5.51 17.67 -21.05
C SER A 186 -6.13 17.54 -19.66
N VAL A 187 -7.11 18.38 -19.38
CA VAL A 187 -7.83 18.39 -18.10
C VAL A 187 -9.30 18.07 -18.36
N GLU A 188 -9.81 17.07 -17.66
CA GLU A 188 -11.20 16.64 -17.72
C GLU A 188 -11.83 16.68 -16.33
N LYS A 189 -13.15 16.88 -16.29
CA LYS A 189 -13.91 16.76 -15.04
C LYS A 189 -13.95 15.30 -14.61
N TYR A 190 -13.53 15.04 -13.38
CA TYR A 190 -13.76 13.74 -12.76
C TYR A 190 -15.22 13.66 -12.29
N ALA A 191 -16.04 12.87 -12.99
CA ALA A 191 -17.36 12.49 -12.55
C ALA A 191 -17.28 11.04 -12.00
N PRO A 192 -17.56 10.82 -10.70
CA PRO A 192 -17.57 9.48 -10.11
C PRO A 192 -18.78 8.65 -10.55
#